data_AF-A0A961Q009-F1
#
_entry.id   AF-A0A961Q009-F1
#
_cell.length_a   1.000
_cell.length_b   1.000
_cell.length_c   1.000
_cell.angle_alpha   90.00
_cell.angle_beta   90.00
_cell.angle_gamma   90.00
#
_symmetry.space_group_name_H-M   'P 1'
#
loop_
_entity.id
_entity.type
_entity.pdbx_description
1 polymer ?
#
loop_
_entity_poly.entity_id
_entity_poly.type
_entity_poly.pdbx_seq_one_letter_code
_entity_poly.pdbx_strand_id
1 'polypeptide(L)' 'HAWVRAWCGWEAGWIEFDPTNAVFVAADHVVIARGRDYGDVSPVRGVLRIAGGQTSEQSVDVVPVGI' A
#
# COMPACT_ATOMS: atom_id res chain seq x y z
N HIS A 1 4.46 -2.65 1.07
CA HIS A 1 3.48 -3.38 0.23
C HIS A 1 2.64 -2.36 -0.54
N ALA A 2 2.12 -2.72 -1.72
CA ALA A 2 1.21 -1.89 -2.50
C ALA A 2 0.25 -2.80 -3.29
N TRP A 3 -0.97 -2.33 -3.52
CA TRP A 3 -2.01 -3.06 -4.24
C TRP A 3 -2.82 -2.11 -5.13
N VAL A 4 -3.78 -2.65 -5.88
CA VAL A 4 -4.58 -1.88 -6.83
C VAL A 4 -6.01 -1.71 -6.35
N ARG A 5 -6.65 -0.64 -6.81
CA ARG A 5 -8.08 -0.47 -6.70
C ARG A 5 -8.68 -0.05 -8.02
N ALA A 6 -9.85 -0.59 -8.34
CA ALA A 6 -10.56 -0.28 -9.57
C ALA A 6 -11.93 0.30 -9.23
N TRP A 7 -12.35 1.32 -9.99
CA TRP A 7 -13.72 1.81 -9.93
C TRP A 7 -14.60 0.92 -10.80
N CYS A 8 -15.58 0.26 -10.20
CA CYS A 8 -16.45 -0.72 -10.85
C CYS A 8 -17.87 -0.17 -11.09
N GLY A 9 -18.00 1.15 -11.26
CA GLY A 9 -19.28 1.82 -11.48
C GLY A 9 -19.97 2.24 -10.19
N TRP A 10 -21.12 2.88 -10.32
CA TRP A 10 -21.85 3.48 -9.18
C TRP A 10 -22.44 2.46 -8.21
N GLU A 11 -22.77 1.27 -8.69
CA GLU A 11 -23.36 0.21 -7.85
C GLU A 11 -22.29 -0.47 -6.98
N ALA A 12 -21.13 -0.79 -7.55
CA ALA A 12 -20.08 -1.54 -6.87
C ALA A 12 -19.02 -0.65 -6.20
N GLY A 13 -18.82 0.58 -6.68
CA GLY A 13 -17.85 1.52 -6.13
C GLY A 13 -16.39 1.12 -6.39
N TRP A 14 -15.51 1.50 -5.47
CA TRP A 14 -14.10 1.11 -5.51
C TRP A 14 -13.91 -0.29 -4.93
N ILE A 15 -13.29 -1.17 -5.71
CA ILE A 15 -12.89 -2.52 -5.28
C ILE A 15 -11.37 -2.56 -5.16
N GLU A 16 -10.85 -3.05 -4.04
CA GLU A 16 -9.41 -3.15 -3.77
C GLU A 16 -8.94 -4.62 -3.83
N PHE A 17 -7.86 -4.90 -4.54
CA PHE A 17 -7.33 -6.26 -4.76
C PHE A 17 -5.80 -6.27 -4.70
N ASP A 18 -5.26 -7.29 -4.04
CA ASP A 18 -3.83 -7.54 -3.90
C ASP A 18 -3.39 -8.66 -4.86
N PRO A 19 -2.84 -8.31 -6.05
CA PRO A 19 -2.44 -9.29 -7.04
C PRO A 19 -1.16 -10.04 -6.65
N THR A 20 -0.37 -9.53 -5.71
CA THR A 20 0.84 -10.20 -5.24
C THR A 20 0.48 -11.45 -4.43
N ASN A 21 -0.59 -11.35 -3.64
CA ASN A 21 -1.05 -12.44 -2.78
C ASN A 21 -2.32 -13.14 -3.29
N ALA A 22 -2.87 -12.70 -4.42
CA ALA A 22 -4.11 -13.21 -5.02
C ALA A 22 -5.33 -13.18 -4.07
N VAL A 23 -5.47 -12.10 -3.30
CA VAL A 23 -6.55 -11.91 -2.33
C VAL A 23 -7.22 -10.54 -2.47
N PHE A 24 -8.48 -10.46 -2.02
CA PHE A 24 -9.09 -9.16 -1.76
C PHE A 24 -8.47 -8.51 -0.54
N VAL A 25 -8.44 -7.18 -0.56
CA VAL A 25 -7.93 -6.36 0.54
C VAL A 25 -8.84 -6.49 1.76
N ALA A 26 -8.24 -6.75 2.92
CA ALA A 26 -8.95 -6.91 4.19
C ALA A 26 -8.33 -6.02 5.29
N ALA A 27 -8.64 -6.32 6.55
CA ALA A 27 -8.25 -5.49 7.69
C ALA A 27 -6.72 -5.42 7.93
N ASP A 28 -5.96 -6.35 7.35
CA ASP A 28 -4.49 -6.42 7.39
C ASP A 28 -3.81 -5.56 6.31
N HIS A 29 -4.56 -5.02 5.34
CA HIS A 29 -4.07 -4.05 4.36
C HIS A 29 -4.28 -2.61 4.86
N VAL A 30 -3.33 -2.11 5.65
CA VAL A 30 -3.38 -0.75 6.20
C VAL A 30 -3.06 0.28 5.11
N VAL A 31 -4.03 1.13 4.77
CA VAL A 31 -3.85 2.21 3.78
C VAL A 31 -3.01 3.33 4.38
N ILE A 32 -1.81 3.53 3.84
CA ILE A 32 -0.94 4.66 4.19
C ILE A 32 -1.08 5.83 3.19
N ALA A 33 -1.33 5.54 1.91
CA ALA A 33 -1.52 6.54 0.87
C ALA A 33 -2.33 5.98 -0.32
N ARG A 34 -2.92 6.86 -1.13
CA ARG A 34 -3.63 6.51 -2.38
C ARG A 34 -3.20 7.44 -3.50
N GLY A 35 -2.89 6.87 -4.66
CA GLY A 35 -2.42 7.58 -5.86
C GLY A 35 -2.80 6.82 -7.12
N ARG A 36 -2.66 7.46 -8.29
CA ARG A 36 -2.93 6.81 -9.58
C ARG A 36 -1.81 5.86 -9.97
N ASP A 37 -0.59 6.20 -9.59
CA ASP A 37 0.61 5.41 -9.82
C ASP A 37 1.62 5.61 -8.68
N TYR A 38 2.80 5.00 -8.82
CA TYR A 38 3.89 5.07 -7.85
C TYR A 38 4.38 6.51 -7.59
N GLY A 39 4.34 7.39 -8.59
CA GLY A 39 4.82 8.76 -8.45
C GLY A 39 4.05 9.55 -7.40
N ASP A 40 2.74 9.35 -7.33
CA ASP A 40 1.84 10.03 -6.38
C ASP A 40 2.10 9.62 -4.92
N VAL A 41 2.51 8.38 -4.68
CA VAL A 41 2.56 7.77 -3.32
C VAL A 41 3.88 7.09 -2.97
N SER A 42 4.96 7.40 -3.69
CA SER A 42 6.24 6.76 -3.46
C SER A 42 6.74 6.98 -2.02
N PRO A 43 7.01 5.91 -1.24
CA PRO A 43 7.62 6.05 0.08
C PRO A 43 9.07 6.53 0.00
N VAL A 44 9.73 6.35 -1.15
CA VAL A 44 11.12 6.79 -1.39
C VAL A 44 11.19 7.50 -2.74
N ARG A 45 11.45 8.81 -2.73
CA ARG A 45 11.65 9.60 -3.95
C ARG A 45 13.13 9.89 -4.18
N GLY A 46 13.56 9.78 -5.43
CA GLY A 46 14.94 10.02 -5.85
C GLY A 46 15.82 8.77 -5.81
N VAL A 47 17.13 8.98 -5.92
CA VAL A 47 18.13 7.91 -5.93
C VAL A 47 19.17 8.24 -4.86
N LEU A 48 19.26 7.40 -3.82
CA LEU A 48 20.34 7.46 -2.83
C LEU A 48 21.49 6.56 -3.31
N ARG A 49 22.65 7.17 -3.61
CA ARG A 49 23.88 6.44 -3.93
C ARG A 49 24.87 6.61 -2.80
N ILE A 50 25.07 5.53 -2.05
CA ILE A 50 26.03 5.45 -0.95
C ILE A 50 26.86 4.17 -1.08
N ALA A 51 28.11 4.22 -0.63
CA ALA A 51 29.01 3.07 -0.64
C ALA A 51 28.79 2.21 0.62
N GLY A 52 28.89 0.89 0.49
CA GLY A 52 28.70 -0.07 1.59
C GLY A 52 27.29 -0.70 1.63
N GLY A 53 27.09 -1.62 2.58
CA GLY A 53 25.84 -2.36 2.73
C GLY A 53 24.67 -1.46 3.13
N GLN A 54 23.48 -1.79 2.63
CA GLN A 54 22.22 -1.08 2.91
C GLN A 54 21.25 -2.00 3.64
N THR A 55 20.57 -1.47 4.65
CA THR A 55 19.54 -2.18 5.40
C THR A 55 18.35 -1.25 5.56
N SER A 56 17.14 -1.78 5.36
CA SER A 56 15.90 -1.05 5.57
C SER A 56 14.93 -1.94 6.33
N GLU A 57 14.26 -1.35 7.32
CA GLU A 57 13.24 -2.00 8.14
C GLU A 57 11.97 -1.16 8.09
N GLN A 58 10.82 -1.81 7.97
CA GLN A 58 9.52 -1.14 8.02
C GLN A 58 8.59 -1.94 8.95
N SER A 59 7.90 -1.23 9.83
CA SER A 59 6.90 -1.79 10.74
C SER A 59 5.67 -0.88 10.82
N VAL A 60 4.55 -1.45 11.25
CA VAL A 60 3.30 -0.75 11.49
C VAL A 60 2.74 -1.22 12.83
N ASP A 61 2.47 -0.28 13.73
CA ASP A 61 1.80 -0.55 15.00
C ASP A 61 0.31 -0.22 14.89
N VAL A 62 -0.55 -1.11 15.41
CA VAL A 62 -2.01 -0.93 15.41
C VAL A 62 -2.56 -1.04 16.82
N VAL A 63 -3.55 -0.20 17.13
CA VAL A 63 -4.31 -0.27 18.39
C VAL A 63 -5.69 -0.85 18.10
N PRO A 64 -6.12 -1.91 18.81
CA PRO A 64 -7.48 -2.42 18.69
C PRO A 64 -8.49 -1.35 19.06
N VAL A 65 -9.43 -1.07 18.16
CA VAL A 65 -10.59 -0.24 18.46
C VAL A 65 -11.71 -1.20 18.87
N GLY A 66 -12.14 -1.14 20.13
CA GLY A 66 -13.18 -2.03 20.66
C GLY A 66 -14.49 -1.92 19.89
N ILE A 67 -15.24 -3.02 19.85
CA ILE A 67 -16.64 -3.09 19.37
C ILE A 67 -17.59 -2.92 20.54
#